data_AF-H2L2B7-F1
#
_entry.id   AF-H2L2B7-F1
#
_cell.length_a   1.000
_cell.length_b   1.000
_cell.length_c   1.000
_cell.angle_alpha   90.00
_cell.angle_beta   90.00
_cell.angle_gamma   90.00
#
_symmetry.space_group_name_H-M   'P 1'
#
loop_
_entity.id
_entity.type
_entity.pdbx_description
1 polymer ?
#
loop_
_entity_poly.entity_id
_entity_poly.type
_entity_poly.pdbx_seq_one_letter_code
_entity_poly.pdbx_strand_id
1 'polypeptide(L)'
;MILAVIFLIPFSQASGNFSLSSSPKCTVLSDCPKNFAACMNVTGLSEKRCVKDTKQICIGGMPDTPVKPCNRSRDCTASLERYSGWCDLETKFCCNVDPKAADSPFCPDRITPLYGQEKCKDVEKGMVYSGSSDQRGGLCYKGYSCPPKITRPTDLTFGSMTFRTNMDCFSTEKVDTKYNFMFCHNETGNLWVIGQLNLNGEEVMKHWKQCDLNTDCGEGLVCVKEDLCRYRCYEDPTMVMNYDWVVAQLSAMFLLPLIFLISIIFFTVKYLD
;
A
#
# COMPACT_ATOMS: atom_id res chain seq x y z
N MET A 1 -41.72 17.50 3.87
CA MET A 1 -40.88 17.86 2.70
C MET A 1 -39.43 17.62 3.07
N ILE A 2 -38.89 16.44 2.78
CA ILE A 2 -37.48 16.13 3.05
C ILE A 2 -36.76 16.35 1.71
N LEU A 3 -36.06 17.48 1.60
CA LEU A 3 -35.23 17.79 0.42
C LEU A 3 -34.11 16.76 0.36
N ALA A 4 -34.13 15.94 -0.70
CA ALA A 4 -33.05 15.04 -1.06
C ALA A 4 -31.81 15.89 -1.38
N VAL A 5 -30.82 15.87 -0.47
CA VAL A 5 -29.48 16.37 -0.73
C VAL A 5 -28.83 15.39 -1.71
N ILE A 6 -28.94 15.71 -2.99
CA ILE A 6 -28.20 15.04 -4.06
C ILE A 6 -26.73 15.34 -3.81
N PHE A 7 -26.03 14.40 -3.16
CA PHE A 7 -24.58 14.35 -3.13
C PHE A 7 -24.09 14.24 -4.57
N LEU A 8 -23.77 15.39 -5.17
CA LEU A 8 -22.91 15.45 -6.33
C LEU A 8 -21.56 14.91 -5.89
N ILE A 9 -21.33 13.62 -6.15
CA ILE A 9 -20.02 12.99 -6.00
C ILE A 9 -19.06 13.85 -6.82
N PRO A 10 -18.08 14.54 -6.20
CA PRO A 10 -17.10 15.28 -6.96
C PRO A 10 -16.34 14.24 -7.78
N PHE A 11 -16.47 14.33 -9.11
CA PHE A 11 -15.56 13.67 -10.02
C PHE A 11 -14.17 14.19 -9.68
N SER A 12 -13.44 13.42 -8.89
CA SER A 12 -12.05 13.68 -8.55
C SER A 12 -11.29 13.84 -9.85
N GLN A 13 -10.95 15.10 -10.17
CA GLN A 13 -10.10 15.42 -11.30
C GLN A 13 -8.77 14.73 -11.05
N ALA A 14 -8.49 13.67 -11.82
CA ALA A 14 -7.18 13.05 -11.86
C ALA A 14 -6.16 14.16 -12.11
N SER A 15 -5.24 14.37 -11.18
CA SER A 15 -4.21 15.41 -11.25
C SER A 15 -3.10 15.10 -12.28
N GLY A 16 -3.38 14.26 -13.27
CA GLY A 16 -2.62 14.15 -14.50
C GLY A 16 -3.23 15.07 -15.56
N ASN A 17 -2.41 15.84 -16.27
CA ASN A 17 -2.83 16.84 -17.28
C ASN A 17 -3.68 16.28 -18.46
N PHE A 18 -4.05 15.01 -18.45
CA PHE A 18 -4.80 14.35 -19.51
C PHE A 18 -6.18 13.93 -19.02
N SER A 19 -7.21 14.61 -19.53
CA SER A 19 -8.60 14.18 -19.36
C SER A 19 -9.07 13.41 -20.58
N LEU A 20 -9.39 12.13 -20.40
CA LEU A 20 -10.03 11.32 -21.45
C LEU A 20 -11.37 11.90 -21.89
N SER A 21 -12.10 12.57 -20.97
CA SER A 21 -13.43 13.11 -21.29
C SER A 21 -13.38 14.25 -22.31
N SER A 22 -12.26 15.01 -22.35
CA SER A 22 -12.05 16.10 -23.30
C SER A 22 -11.41 15.67 -24.63
N SER A 23 -11.00 14.40 -24.75
CA SER A 23 -10.45 13.89 -25.99
C SER A 23 -11.52 13.75 -27.09
N PRO A 24 -11.17 13.84 -28.38
CA PRO A 24 -12.13 13.71 -29.48
C PRO A 24 -12.92 12.40 -29.38
N LYS A 25 -14.21 12.47 -29.73
CA LYS A 25 -15.10 11.30 -29.77
C LYS A 25 -14.78 10.46 -31.01
N CYS A 26 -14.97 9.17 -30.91
CA CYS A 26 -14.82 8.25 -32.04
C CYS A 26 -15.72 7.03 -31.88
N THR A 27 -16.01 6.37 -33.00
CA THR A 27 -16.61 5.03 -33.03
C THR A 27 -15.53 4.01 -33.39
N VAL A 28 -14.66 4.40 -34.33
CA VAL A 28 -13.49 3.67 -34.84
C VAL A 28 -12.27 4.59 -34.92
N LEU A 29 -11.07 4.01 -35.08
CA LEU A 29 -9.82 4.78 -35.12
C LEU A 29 -9.77 5.80 -36.27
N SER A 30 -10.41 5.53 -37.41
CA SER A 30 -10.43 6.46 -38.56
C SER A 30 -11.18 7.76 -38.29
N ASP A 31 -12.03 7.81 -37.25
CA ASP A 31 -12.73 9.03 -36.83
C ASP A 31 -11.80 9.98 -36.07
N CYS A 32 -10.67 9.46 -35.58
CA CYS A 32 -9.73 10.23 -34.80
C CYS A 32 -8.87 11.13 -35.69
N PRO A 33 -8.46 12.33 -35.20
CA PRO A 33 -7.51 13.17 -35.91
C PRO A 33 -6.21 12.42 -36.22
N LYS A 34 -5.46 12.92 -37.20
CA LYS A 34 -4.12 12.38 -37.51
C LYS A 34 -3.25 12.36 -36.24
N ASN A 35 -2.44 11.31 -36.10
CA ASN A 35 -1.54 11.02 -34.96
C ASN A 35 -2.19 10.38 -33.72
N PHE A 36 -3.50 10.12 -33.72
CA PHE A 36 -4.10 9.31 -32.66
C PHE A 36 -3.86 7.82 -32.92
N ALA A 37 -3.53 7.07 -31.87
CA ALA A 37 -3.14 5.66 -31.96
C ALA A 37 -4.29 4.70 -31.65
N ALA A 38 -5.29 5.15 -30.88
CA ALA A 38 -6.40 4.30 -30.45
C ALA A 38 -7.72 5.06 -30.33
N CYS A 39 -8.82 4.33 -30.48
CA CYS A 39 -10.17 4.77 -30.14
C CYS A 39 -10.70 3.86 -29.01
N MET A 40 -10.70 4.36 -27.78
CA MET A 40 -10.89 3.55 -26.57
C MET A 40 -12.23 3.80 -25.90
N ASN A 41 -12.86 2.72 -25.41
CA ASN A 41 -14.04 2.83 -24.55
C ASN A 41 -13.61 3.26 -23.14
N VAL A 42 -14.35 4.18 -22.52
CA VAL A 42 -14.04 4.74 -21.21
C VAL A 42 -15.24 4.59 -20.30
N THR A 43 -15.03 4.02 -19.12
CA THR A 43 -16.07 3.79 -18.12
C THR A 43 -16.75 5.11 -17.74
N GLY A 44 -18.09 5.15 -17.81
CA GLY A 44 -18.88 6.34 -17.50
C GLY A 44 -19.07 7.32 -18.66
N LEU A 45 -18.46 7.07 -19.83
CA LEU A 45 -18.71 7.84 -21.06
C LEU A 45 -19.52 7.01 -22.05
N SER A 46 -20.47 7.64 -22.73
CA SER A 46 -21.34 6.99 -23.72
C SER A 46 -20.64 6.68 -25.05
N GLU A 47 -19.61 7.43 -25.39
CA GLU A 47 -18.88 7.33 -26.65
C GLU A 47 -17.40 7.06 -26.37
N LYS A 48 -16.73 6.37 -27.29
CA LYS A 48 -15.28 6.15 -27.18
C LYS A 48 -14.53 7.46 -27.36
N ARG A 49 -13.26 7.46 -26.95
CA ARG A 49 -12.37 8.61 -26.97
C ARG A 49 -11.09 8.29 -27.72
N CYS A 50 -10.64 9.22 -28.54
CA CYS A 50 -9.38 9.13 -29.25
C CYS A 50 -8.22 9.32 -28.27
N VAL A 51 -7.26 8.39 -28.28
CA VAL A 51 -6.08 8.42 -27.42
C VAL A 51 -4.84 8.52 -28.29
N LYS A 52 -3.99 9.51 -28.02
CA LYS A 52 -2.79 9.76 -28.83
C LYS A 52 -1.70 8.73 -28.52
N ASP A 53 -1.49 8.49 -27.24
CA ASP A 53 -0.51 7.54 -26.73
C ASP A 53 -1.12 6.84 -25.52
N THR A 54 -1.02 5.51 -25.46
CA THR A 54 -1.48 4.71 -24.32
C THR A 54 -0.78 5.11 -23.02
N LYS A 55 0.42 5.69 -23.10
CA LYS A 55 1.15 6.26 -21.95
C LYS A 55 0.46 7.46 -21.30
N GLN A 56 -0.51 8.07 -21.97
CA GLN A 56 -1.38 9.08 -21.36
C GLN A 56 -2.35 8.45 -20.34
N ILE A 57 -2.57 7.14 -20.42
CA ILE A 57 -3.47 6.38 -19.54
C ILE A 57 -2.69 5.48 -18.58
N CYS A 58 -1.66 4.79 -19.07
CA CYS A 58 -0.85 3.87 -18.27
C CYS A 58 0.63 4.10 -18.58
N ILE A 59 1.40 4.60 -17.60
CA ILE A 59 2.82 4.94 -17.80
C ILE A 59 3.65 3.71 -18.15
N GLY A 60 3.27 2.57 -17.56
CA GLY A 60 3.69 1.25 -18.03
C GLY A 60 2.51 0.29 -18.11
N GLY A 61 2.71 -0.82 -18.81
CA GLY A 61 1.64 -1.75 -19.12
C GLY A 61 0.65 -1.19 -20.15
N MET A 62 -0.58 -1.67 -20.09
CA MET A 62 -1.67 -1.28 -20.99
C MET A 62 -2.96 -1.00 -20.21
N PRO A 63 -3.83 -0.10 -20.70
CA PRO A 63 -5.08 0.20 -20.01
C PRO A 63 -6.09 -0.94 -20.12
N ASP A 64 -6.90 -1.08 -19.08
CA ASP A 64 -8.07 -1.94 -19.13
C ASP A 64 -9.06 -1.47 -20.20
N THR A 65 -9.83 -2.40 -20.76
CA THR A 65 -10.92 -2.09 -21.68
C THR A 65 -12.25 -2.55 -21.07
N PRO A 66 -13.21 -1.65 -20.81
CA PRO A 66 -13.10 -0.19 -20.96
C PRO A 66 -12.11 0.44 -19.97
N VAL A 67 -11.51 1.57 -20.37
CA VAL A 67 -10.60 2.35 -19.53
C VAL A 67 -11.33 2.76 -18.26
N LYS A 68 -10.76 2.45 -17.10
CA LYS A 68 -11.42 2.65 -15.80
C LYS A 68 -10.59 3.59 -14.92
N PRO A 69 -11.15 4.69 -14.40
CA PRO A 69 -10.47 5.53 -13.43
C PRO A 69 -10.34 4.81 -12.08
N CYS A 70 -9.32 5.15 -11.30
CA CYS A 70 -9.04 4.55 -10.00
C CYS A 70 -8.37 5.53 -9.05
N ASN A 71 -8.54 5.30 -7.75
CA ASN A 71 -7.80 5.98 -6.69
C ASN A 71 -6.86 5.02 -5.97
N ARG A 72 -7.17 3.72 -5.96
CA ARG A 72 -6.37 2.65 -5.33
C ARG A 72 -6.49 1.33 -6.07
N SER A 73 -5.67 0.35 -5.72
CA SER A 73 -5.58 -0.92 -6.45
C SER A 73 -6.90 -1.71 -6.50
N ARG A 74 -7.71 -1.65 -5.44
CA ARG A 74 -9.02 -2.31 -5.36
C ARG A 74 -10.01 -1.83 -6.42
N ASP A 75 -9.86 -0.61 -6.91
CA ASP A 75 -10.73 -0.11 -7.96
C ASP A 75 -10.48 -0.84 -9.30
N CYS A 76 -9.32 -1.46 -9.46
CA CYS A 76 -8.89 -2.14 -10.68
C CYS A 76 -9.05 -3.66 -10.65
N THR A 77 -9.38 -4.23 -9.48
CA THR A 77 -9.46 -5.68 -9.33
C THR A 77 -10.76 -6.08 -8.64
N ALA A 78 -11.48 -7.06 -9.19
CA ALA A 78 -12.69 -7.59 -8.54
C ALA A 78 -12.40 -8.58 -7.40
N SER A 79 -11.21 -9.20 -7.38
CA SER A 79 -10.77 -10.19 -6.39
C SER A 79 -9.24 -10.24 -6.31
N LEU A 80 -8.68 -10.33 -5.10
CA LEU A 80 -7.22 -10.41 -4.85
C LEU A 80 -6.56 -11.59 -5.58
N GLU A 81 -7.28 -12.69 -5.79
CA GLU A 81 -6.79 -13.86 -6.52
C GLU A 81 -6.41 -13.48 -7.97
N ARG A 82 -7.20 -12.60 -8.60
CA ARG A 82 -7.05 -12.17 -10.01
C ARG A 82 -6.28 -10.87 -10.17
N TYR A 83 -5.33 -10.59 -9.28
CA TYR A 83 -4.48 -9.41 -9.39
C TYR A 83 -3.58 -9.51 -10.64
N SER A 84 -4.06 -9.03 -11.79
CA SER A 84 -3.25 -8.81 -13.00
C SER A 84 -2.92 -7.34 -13.23
N GLY A 85 -3.62 -6.45 -12.51
CA GLY A 85 -3.62 -5.02 -12.76
C GLY A 85 -3.36 -4.19 -11.53
N TRP A 86 -3.20 -2.89 -11.73
CA TRP A 86 -2.95 -1.92 -10.68
C TRP A 86 -3.60 -0.58 -11.03
N CYS A 87 -3.76 0.25 -10.01
CA CYS A 87 -4.06 1.65 -10.24
C CYS A 87 -2.76 2.41 -10.44
N ASP A 88 -2.54 2.98 -11.63
CA ASP A 88 -1.42 3.87 -11.87
C ASP A 88 -1.63 5.16 -11.04
N LEU A 89 -0.74 5.40 -10.08
CA LEU A 89 -0.94 6.49 -9.13
C LEU A 89 -0.73 7.88 -9.74
N GLU A 90 -0.11 7.98 -10.91
CA GLU A 90 0.14 9.24 -11.60
C GLU A 90 -0.99 9.57 -12.57
N THR A 91 -1.43 8.60 -13.38
CA THR A 91 -2.51 8.82 -14.35
C THR A 91 -3.90 8.59 -13.76
N LYS A 92 -4.03 7.88 -12.64
CA LYS A 92 -5.28 7.50 -11.98
C LYS A 92 -6.19 6.61 -12.83
N PHE A 93 -5.61 5.71 -13.62
CA PHE A 93 -6.34 4.71 -14.40
C PHE A 93 -5.86 3.28 -14.09
N CYS A 94 -6.77 2.33 -14.31
CA CYS A 94 -6.48 0.92 -14.18
C CYS A 94 -5.66 0.41 -15.36
N CYS A 95 -4.55 -0.22 -15.02
CA CYS A 95 -3.55 -0.72 -15.93
C CYS A 95 -3.29 -2.19 -15.66
N ASN A 96 -2.95 -2.93 -16.70
CA ASN A 96 -2.61 -4.34 -16.66
C ASN A 96 -1.24 -4.55 -17.31
N VAL A 97 -0.65 -5.72 -17.05
CA VAL A 97 0.61 -6.12 -17.70
C VAL A 97 0.41 -6.16 -19.21
N ASP A 98 1.27 -5.45 -19.96
CA ASP A 98 1.35 -5.63 -21.42
C ASP A 98 2.22 -6.86 -21.70
N PRO A 99 1.66 -7.95 -22.26
CA PRO A 99 2.42 -9.17 -22.56
C PRO A 99 3.51 -8.97 -23.61
N LYS A 100 3.52 -7.83 -24.32
CA LYS A 100 4.52 -7.47 -25.33
C LYS A 100 5.59 -6.52 -24.80
N ALA A 101 5.46 -6.03 -23.56
CA ALA A 101 6.44 -5.12 -22.98
C ALA A 101 7.78 -5.85 -22.75
N ALA A 102 8.88 -5.22 -23.18
CA ALA A 102 10.23 -5.72 -22.91
C ALA A 102 10.61 -5.59 -21.43
N ASP A 103 10.08 -4.55 -20.77
CA ASP A 103 10.32 -4.27 -19.35
C ASP A 103 9.16 -4.75 -18.48
N SER A 104 9.50 -5.35 -17.34
CA SER A 104 8.53 -5.71 -16.31
C SER A 104 7.95 -4.45 -15.64
N PRO A 105 6.61 -4.30 -15.53
CA PRO A 105 5.96 -3.21 -14.81
C PRO A 105 5.89 -3.47 -13.29
N PHE A 106 6.73 -4.37 -12.77
CA PHE A 106 6.78 -4.75 -11.36
C PHE A 106 8.09 -4.31 -10.70
N CYS A 107 8.01 -4.14 -9.38
CA CYS A 107 9.15 -4.01 -8.49
C CYS A 107 10.06 -5.26 -8.54
N PRO A 108 11.26 -5.21 -7.94
CA PRO A 108 12.22 -6.33 -7.94
C PRO A 108 11.71 -7.63 -7.30
N ASP A 109 10.68 -7.55 -6.46
CA ASP A 109 9.95 -8.68 -5.88
C ASP A 109 9.09 -9.44 -6.90
N ARG A 110 8.83 -8.84 -8.08
CA ARG A 110 8.02 -9.37 -9.19
C ARG A 110 6.54 -9.56 -8.89
N ILE A 111 6.06 -8.98 -7.80
CA ILE A 111 4.66 -9.08 -7.37
C ILE A 111 4.07 -7.67 -7.25
N THR A 112 4.81 -6.75 -6.63
CA THR A 112 4.34 -5.38 -6.39
C THR A 112 4.39 -4.57 -7.69
N PRO A 113 3.26 -4.02 -8.18
CA PRO A 113 3.25 -3.18 -9.39
C PRO A 113 4.01 -1.88 -9.17
N LEU A 114 4.94 -1.60 -10.07
CA LEU A 114 5.86 -0.46 -10.00
C LEU A 114 5.12 0.88 -9.95
N TYR A 115 4.26 1.11 -10.96
CA TYR A 115 3.49 2.34 -11.12
C TYR A 115 2.30 2.43 -10.16
N GLY A 116 2.07 1.39 -9.36
CA GLY A 116 1.15 1.42 -8.23
C GLY A 116 1.80 1.94 -6.94
N GLN A 117 3.12 2.13 -6.90
CA GLN A 117 3.83 2.65 -5.73
C GLN A 117 4.10 4.15 -5.81
N GLU A 118 4.44 4.74 -4.68
CA GLU A 118 4.82 6.15 -4.58
C GLU A 118 6.16 6.42 -5.29
N LYS A 119 6.33 7.63 -5.81
CA LYS A 119 7.59 8.05 -6.43
C LYS A 119 8.66 8.31 -5.37
N CYS A 120 9.90 7.95 -5.69
CA CYS A 120 11.06 8.39 -4.94
C CYS A 120 11.36 9.87 -5.21
N LYS A 121 12.01 10.50 -4.23
CA LYS A 121 12.57 11.85 -4.35
C LYS A 121 13.99 11.76 -4.91
N ASP A 122 14.48 12.87 -5.50
CA ASP A 122 15.87 13.03 -5.92
C ASP A 122 16.39 11.92 -6.87
N VAL A 123 15.50 11.44 -7.76
CA VAL A 123 15.80 10.35 -8.70
C VAL A 123 16.74 10.85 -9.80
N GLU A 124 17.90 10.22 -9.91
CA GLU A 124 18.84 10.47 -11.00
C GLU A 124 18.40 9.79 -12.29
N LYS A 125 18.29 10.58 -13.36
CA LYS A 125 17.88 10.09 -14.68
C LYS A 125 18.86 9.05 -15.21
N GLY A 126 18.36 7.88 -15.59
CA GLY A 126 19.15 6.78 -16.17
C GLY A 126 19.72 5.81 -15.14
N MET A 127 19.70 6.14 -13.86
CA MET A 127 20.08 5.23 -12.78
C MET A 127 18.86 4.43 -12.31
N VAL A 128 18.97 3.11 -12.30
CA VAL A 128 17.86 2.21 -11.93
C VAL A 128 17.57 2.25 -10.44
N TYR A 129 18.60 2.37 -9.60
CA TYR A 129 18.49 2.42 -8.14
C TYR A 129 18.97 3.79 -7.64
N SER A 130 18.18 4.83 -7.88
CA SER A 130 18.49 6.20 -7.48
C SER A 130 17.30 6.89 -6.80
N GLY A 131 17.62 7.85 -5.94
CA GLY A 131 16.65 8.59 -5.15
C GLY A 131 16.42 8.02 -3.75
N SER A 132 15.49 8.65 -3.03
CA SER A 132 15.13 8.30 -1.65
C SER A 132 13.65 8.00 -1.54
N SER A 133 13.30 6.93 -0.81
CA SER A 133 11.92 6.61 -0.47
C SER A 133 11.51 7.29 0.83
N ASP A 134 10.30 7.82 0.88
CA ASP A 134 9.69 8.31 2.12
C ASP A 134 9.27 7.15 3.04
N GLN A 135 9.13 5.95 2.49
CA GLN A 135 8.74 4.75 3.23
C GLN A 135 9.97 4.05 3.80
N ARG A 136 9.96 3.78 5.11
CA ARG A 136 10.99 2.95 5.75
C ARG A 136 11.03 1.56 5.11
N GLY A 137 12.24 1.06 4.87
CA GLY A 137 12.45 -0.20 4.16
C GLY A 137 12.28 -0.13 2.64
N GLY A 138 11.82 1.00 2.09
CA GLY A 138 11.64 1.18 0.65
C GLY A 138 12.95 1.32 -0.10
N LEU A 139 13.11 0.54 -1.17
CA LEU A 139 14.19 0.64 -2.13
C LEU A 139 13.70 1.40 -3.38
N CYS A 140 14.40 2.46 -3.77
CA CYS A 140 14.09 3.14 -5.01
C CYS A 140 14.49 2.28 -6.22
N TYR A 141 13.52 1.97 -7.06
CA TYR A 141 13.70 1.22 -8.30
C TYR A 141 12.96 1.92 -9.43
N LYS A 142 13.68 2.29 -10.49
CA LYS A 142 13.17 3.04 -11.65
C LYS A 142 12.38 4.31 -11.24
N GLY A 143 12.76 4.94 -10.12
CA GLY A 143 12.13 6.13 -9.57
C GLY A 143 10.89 5.91 -8.70
N TYR A 144 10.55 4.66 -8.37
CA TYR A 144 9.43 4.32 -7.49
C TYR A 144 9.90 3.57 -6.24
N SER A 145 9.22 3.78 -5.12
CA SER A 145 9.49 3.12 -3.85
C SER A 145 8.99 1.69 -3.87
N CYS A 146 9.89 0.73 -3.95
CA CYS A 146 9.58 -0.69 -4.02
C CYS A 146 9.99 -1.43 -2.75
N PRO A 147 9.35 -2.56 -2.43
CA PRO A 147 9.90 -3.48 -1.44
C PRO A 147 11.23 -4.06 -1.96
N PRO A 148 12.20 -4.32 -1.06
CA PRO A 148 13.44 -5.00 -1.43
C PRO A 148 13.16 -6.45 -1.84
N LYS A 149 13.99 -6.98 -2.74
CA LYS A 149 13.82 -8.33 -3.28
C LYS A 149 14.05 -9.38 -2.19
N ILE A 150 13.03 -10.19 -1.89
CA ILE A 150 13.16 -11.37 -1.04
C ILE A 150 13.80 -12.49 -1.87
N THR A 151 15.08 -12.75 -1.67
CA THR A 151 15.87 -13.49 -2.66
C THR A 151 15.59 -15.00 -2.70
N ARG A 152 15.35 -15.72 -1.58
CA ARG A 152 14.98 -17.15 -1.56
C ARG A 152 14.32 -17.61 -0.23
N PRO A 153 13.52 -18.71 -0.22
CA PRO A 153 12.99 -19.34 1.00
C PRO A 153 14.05 -19.90 1.96
N THR A 154 15.22 -20.29 1.45
CA THR A 154 16.31 -20.83 2.27
C THR A 154 17.17 -19.74 2.89
N ASP A 155 17.24 -18.59 2.22
CA ASP A 155 18.05 -17.42 2.60
C ASP A 155 17.10 -16.25 2.82
N LEU A 156 16.14 -16.40 3.75
CA LEU A 156 15.19 -15.35 4.14
C LEU A 156 15.90 -14.19 4.83
N THR A 157 16.80 -13.54 4.11
CA THR A 157 17.10 -12.13 4.33
C THR A 157 15.86 -11.39 3.90
N PHE A 158 14.91 -11.23 4.83
CA PHE A 158 13.84 -10.26 4.69
C PHE A 158 14.44 -8.91 4.27
N GLY A 159 13.60 -8.03 3.71
CA GLY A 159 13.97 -6.61 3.71
C GLY A 159 14.41 -6.19 5.11
N SER A 160 15.39 -5.29 5.23
CA SER A 160 15.87 -4.87 6.55
C SER A 160 14.72 -4.35 7.42
N MET A 161 13.72 -3.70 6.83
CA MET A 161 12.54 -3.21 7.53
C MET A 161 11.26 -3.64 6.82
N THR A 162 10.18 -3.71 7.61
CA THR A 162 8.81 -3.96 7.13
C THR A 162 8.38 -2.81 6.21
N PHE A 163 7.77 -3.14 5.07
CA PHE A 163 7.41 -2.21 4.00
C PHE A 163 5.91 -2.27 3.67
N ARG A 164 5.26 -1.13 3.52
CA ARG A 164 3.86 -1.03 3.11
C ARG A 164 3.74 -1.02 1.59
N THR A 165 3.01 -1.96 1.01
CA THR A 165 2.67 -1.86 -0.42
C THR A 165 1.36 -1.09 -0.60
N ASN A 166 1.13 -0.56 -1.80
CA ASN A 166 -0.19 -0.03 -2.19
C ASN A 166 -1.17 -1.08 -2.73
N MET A 167 -0.84 -2.38 -2.61
CA MET A 167 -1.78 -3.44 -2.93
C MET A 167 -2.81 -3.53 -1.81
N ASP A 168 -4.09 -3.45 -2.15
CA ASP A 168 -5.19 -3.60 -1.21
C ASP A 168 -5.32 -5.05 -0.76
N CYS A 169 -5.92 -5.26 0.41
CA CYS A 169 -6.35 -6.57 0.90
C CYS A 169 -7.56 -6.43 1.84
N PHE A 170 -8.13 -7.57 2.22
CA PHE A 170 -9.16 -7.65 3.25
C PHE A 170 -8.61 -8.45 4.43
N SER A 171 -8.61 -7.87 5.62
CA SER A 171 -8.13 -8.53 6.85
C SER A 171 -8.97 -9.73 7.27
N THR A 172 -10.20 -9.81 6.76
CA THR A 172 -11.13 -10.92 6.94
C THR A 172 -10.90 -12.05 5.92
N GLU A 173 -9.96 -11.90 5.00
CA GLU A 173 -9.62 -12.88 3.98
C GLU A 173 -8.20 -13.40 4.18
N LYS A 174 -7.99 -14.64 3.76
CA LYS A 174 -6.67 -15.27 3.78
C LYS A 174 -5.78 -14.61 2.73
N VAL A 175 -4.55 -14.30 3.11
CA VAL A 175 -3.54 -13.76 2.17
C VAL A 175 -3.26 -14.79 1.07
N ASP A 176 -3.42 -14.40 -0.20
CA ASP A 176 -3.26 -15.30 -1.35
C ASP A 176 -1.88 -15.99 -1.37
N THR A 177 -1.85 -17.20 -1.92
CA THR A 177 -0.66 -18.04 -2.00
C THR A 177 0.56 -17.39 -2.69
N LYS A 178 0.35 -16.38 -3.54
CA LYS A 178 1.45 -15.66 -4.21
C LYS A 178 2.15 -14.62 -3.35
N TYR A 179 1.50 -14.11 -2.30
CA TYR A 179 2.01 -13.02 -1.46
C TYR A 179 2.86 -13.55 -0.28
N ASN A 180 3.96 -14.23 -0.60
CA ASN A 180 4.87 -14.75 0.42
C ASN A 180 5.53 -13.62 1.20
N PHE A 181 5.70 -13.82 2.50
CA PHE A 181 6.20 -12.86 3.48
C PHE A 181 5.39 -11.57 3.54
N MET A 182 4.08 -11.70 3.30
CA MET A 182 3.16 -10.59 3.41
C MET A 182 2.04 -10.89 4.39
N PHE A 183 1.47 -9.83 4.93
CA PHE A 183 0.26 -9.85 5.73
C PHE A 183 -0.66 -8.72 5.32
N CYS A 184 -1.96 -8.88 5.57
CA CYS A 184 -2.90 -7.79 5.40
C CYS A 184 -2.94 -6.96 6.68
N HIS A 185 -2.62 -5.67 6.62
CA HIS A 185 -2.70 -4.81 7.81
C HIS A 185 -4.13 -4.31 8.03
N ASN A 186 -4.64 -4.49 9.25
CA ASN A 186 -6.05 -4.24 9.58
C ASN A 186 -6.47 -2.78 9.35
N GLU A 187 -5.64 -1.82 9.75
CA GLU A 187 -6.03 -0.40 9.70
C GLU A 187 -5.86 0.21 8.31
N THR A 188 -4.80 -0.18 7.58
CA THR A 188 -4.50 0.40 6.27
C THR A 188 -5.20 -0.34 5.14
N GLY A 189 -5.63 -1.58 5.37
CA GLY A 189 -6.25 -2.42 4.33
C GLY A 189 -5.32 -2.71 3.16
N ASN A 190 -4.00 -2.69 3.41
CA ASN A 190 -2.97 -2.95 2.42
C ASN A 190 -2.16 -4.19 2.79
N LEU A 191 -1.55 -4.82 1.79
CA LEU A 191 -0.53 -5.82 2.00
C LEU A 191 0.77 -5.14 2.43
N TRP A 192 1.37 -5.68 3.48
CA TRP A 192 2.68 -5.28 3.96
C TRP A 192 3.65 -6.43 3.77
N VAL A 193 4.87 -6.11 3.35
CA VAL A 193 5.99 -7.04 3.31
C VAL A 193 6.66 -7.01 4.67
N ILE A 194 6.76 -8.16 5.33
CA ILE A 194 7.46 -8.25 6.61
C ILE A 194 8.98 -8.12 6.41
N GLY A 195 9.62 -7.34 7.26
CA GLY A 195 11.08 -7.18 7.31
C GLY A 195 11.72 -8.02 8.42
N GLN A 196 13.05 -7.95 8.52
CA GLN A 196 13.76 -8.42 9.71
C GLN A 196 13.40 -7.55 10.91
N LEU A 197 13.25 -6.24 10.65
CA LEU A 197 12.91 -5.25 11.65
C LEU A 197 11.48 -4.71 11.47
N ASN A 198 10.83 -4.42 12.59
CA ASN A 198 9.58 -3.68 12.67
C ASN A 198 9.80 -2.19 12.33
N LEU A 199 8.74 -1.38 12.36
CA LEU A 199 8.85 0.06 12.08
C LEU A 199 9.70 0.83 13.11
N ASN A 200 9.95 0.26 14.30
CA ASN A 200 10.81 0.82 15.34
C ASN A 200 12.28 0.46 15.16
N GLY A 201 12.61 -0.47 14.26
CA GLY A 201 13.98 -0.96 14.05
C GLY A 201 14.36 -2.13 14.97
N GLU A 202 13.38 -2.78 15.60
CA GLU A 202 13.58 -3.97 16.44
C GLU A 202 13.26 -5.23 15.65
N GLU A 203 13.86 -6.36 16.02
CA GLU A 203 13.61 -7.64 15.37
C GLU A 203 12.12 -8.04 15.49
N VAL A 204 11.51 -8.43 14.37
CA VAL A 204 10.11 -8.85 14.38
C VAL A 204 9.97 -10.17 15.14
N MET A 205 9.09 -10.20 16.14
CA MET A 205 8.83 -11.39 16.94
C MET A 205 7.81 -12.31 16.27
N LYS A 206 8.19 -13.57 16.09
CA LYS A 206 7.33 -14.63 15.53
C LYS A 206 6.75 -15.49 16.64
N HIS A 207 5.48 -15.88 16.49
CA HIS A 207 4.83 -16.86 17.36
C HIS A 207 4.68 -18.21 16.65
N TRP A 208 4.68 -19.29 17.43
CA TRP A 208 4.49 -20.65 16.92
C TRP A 208 3.05 -20.98 16.51
N LYS A 209 2.11 -20.05 16.75
CA LYS A 209 0.69 -20.23 16.43
C LYS A 209 0.47 -20.15 14.93
N GLN A 210 -0.11 -21.21 14.37
CA GLN A 210 -0.61 -21.23 13.00
C GLN A 210 -1.89 -20.38 12.91
N CYS A 211 -2.07 -19.71 11.78
CA CYS A 211 -3.27 -18.93 11.46
C CYS A 211 -3.67 -19.16 10.00
N ASP A 212 -4.88 -18.76 9.63
CA ASP A 212 -5.29 -18.53 8.24
C ASP A 212 -5.71 -17.08 8.02
N LEU A 213 -6.22 -16.43 9.07
CA LEU A 213 -6.70 -15.06 9.12
C LEU A 213 -6.04 -14.29 10.27
N ASN A 214 -6.04 -12.95 10.19
CA ASN A 214 -5.55 -12.11 11.29
C ASN A 214 -6.29 -12.35 12.61
N THR A 215 -7.59 -12.60 12.53
CA THR A 215 -8.43 -12.86 13.72
C THR A 215 -8.02 -14.10 14.48
N ASP A 216 -7.33 -15.05 13.85
CA ASP A 216 -6.83 -16.26 14.52
C ASP A 216 -5.69 -15.95 15.48
N CYS A 217 -4.95 -14.86 15.26
CA CYS A 217 -3.79 -14.51 16.07
C CYS A 217 -4.19 -13.84 17.38
N GLY A 218 -5.18 -12.95 17.36
CA GLY A 218 -5.59 -12.11 18.49
C GLY A 218 -5.19 -10.65 18.29
N GLU A 219 -5.48 -9.82 19.29
CA GLU A 219 -5.12 -8.40 19.26
C GLU A 219 -3.60 -8.21 19.36
N GLY A 220 -3.06 -7.21 18.63
CA GLY A 220 -1.62 -6.94 18.58
C GLY A 220 -0.80 -7.88 17.68
N LEU A 221 -1.46 -8.81 16.99
CA LEU A 221 -0.81 -9.83 16.18
C LEU A 221 -1.37 -9.84 14.76
N VAL A 222 -0.53 -10.19 13.80
CA VAL A 222 -0.90 -10.32 12.38
C VAL A 222 -0.58 -11.71 11.85
N CYS A 223 -1.41 -12.20 10.92
CA CYS A 223 -1.18 -13.46 10.26
C CYS A 223 -0.33 -13.26 9.00
N VAL A 224 0.94 -13.66 9.08
CA VAL A 224 1.89 -13.54 7.98
C VAL A 224 1.93 -14.85 7.22
N LYS A 225 1.87 -14.76 5.89
CA LYS A 225 2.17 -15.89 5.04
C LYS A 225 3.68 -16.07 4.93
N GLU A 226 4.27 -17.10 5.56
CA GLU A 226 5.70 -17.38 5.40
C GLU A 226 5.99 -18.02 4.03
N ASP A 227 5.21 -19.00 3.59
CA ASP A 227 5.43 -19.67 2.29
C ASP A 227 4.14 -20.25 1.72
N LEU A 228 4.24 -21.04 0.64
CA LEU A 228 3.10 -21.65 -0.06
C LEU A 228 2.07 -22.28 0.89
N CYS A 229 2.51 -22.91 2.00
CA CYS A 229 1.64 -23.67 2.89
C CYS A 229 1.64 -23.20 4.35
N ARG A 230 2.47 -22.23 4.74
CA ARG A 230 2.63 -21.80 6.14
C ARG A 230 2.20 -20.37 6.37
N TYR A 231 1.39 -20.21 7.39
CA TYR A 231 0.86 -18.94 7.88
C TYR A 231 1.04 -18.94 9.39
N ARG A 232 1.67 -17.89 9.91
CA ARG A 232 1.99 -17.79 11.34
C ARG A 232 1.69 -16.42 11.89
N CYS A 233 1.40 -16.39 13.18
CA CYS A 233 1.20 -15.16 13.90
C CYS A 233 2.53 -14.49 14.23
N TYR A 234 2.59 -13.19 14.02
CA TYR A 234 3.69 -12.32 14.41
C TYR A 234 3.14 -11.17 15.24
N GLU A 235 3.97 -10.61 16.12
CA GLU A 235 3.72 -9.27 16.65
C GLU A 235 3.57 -8.30 15.48
N ASP A 236 2.52 -7.46 15.53
CA ASP A 236 2.23 -6.54 14.44
C ASP A 236 3.44 -5.60 14.23
N PRO A 237 4.20 -5.73 13.13
CA PRO A 237 5.45 -4.99 12.96
C PRO A 237 5.20 -3.51 12.66
N THR A 238 3.94 -3.09 12.52
CA THR A 238 3.56 -1.68 12.34
C THR A 238 3.35 -0.97 13.67
N MET A 239 3.26 -1.70 14.79
CA MET A 239 3.04 -1.11 16.10
C MET A 239 4.24 -0.28 16.53
N VAL A 240 4.06 1.04 16.50
CA VAL A 240 5.05 1.98 17.01
C VAL A 240 4.84 2.15 18.51
N MET A 241 5.68 1.47 19.29
CA MET A 241 5.69 1.63 20.74
C MET A 241 6.27 3.01 21.08
N ASN A 242 5.44 3.89 21.63
CA ASN A 242 5.93 5.16 22.17
C ASN A 242 6.58 4.88 23.53
N TYR A 243 7.88 4.57 23.52
CA TYR A 243 8.66 4.31 24.73
C TYR A 243 8.59 5.45 25.74
N ASP A 244 8.57 6.71 25.29
CA ASP A 244 8.45 7.86 26.19
C ASP A 244 7.12 7.83 26.95
N TRP A 245 6.04 7.43 26.29
CA TRP A 245 4.74 7.27 26.93
C TRP A 245 4.71 6.10 27.92
N VAL A 246 5.29 4.95 27.54
CA VAL A 246 5.39 3.77 28.44
C VAL A 246 6.23 4.10 29.68
N VAL A 247 7.39 4.76 29.50
CA VAL A 247 8.27 5.19 30.58
C VAL A 247 7.58 6.24 31.44
N ALA A 248 6.84 7.19 30.85
CA ALA A 248 6.05 8.17 31.60
C ALA A 248 4.95 7.51 32.43
N GLN A 249 4.25 6.52 31.88
CA GLN A 249 3.24 5.76 32.63
C GLN A 249 3.86 4.97 33.78
N LEU A 250 4.94 4.24 33.54
CA LEU A 250 5.67 3.52 34.58
C LEU A 250 6.17 4.48 35.66
N SER A 251 6.78 5.59 35.26
CA SER A 251 7.24 6.63 36.19
C SER A 251 6.10 7.21 37.01
N ALA A 252 4.95 7.50 36.40
CA ALA A 252 3.77 7.97 37.11
C ALA A 252 3.23 6.93 38.11
N MET A 253 3.21 5.64 37.74
CA MET A 253 2.80 4.55 38.63
C MET A 253 3.68 4.44 39.89
N PHE A 254 4.98 4.74 39.79
CA PHE A 254 5.88 4.72 40.96
C PHE A 254 5.93 6.04 41.73
N LEU A 255 5.93 7.18 41.03
CA LEU A 255 6.09 8.50 41.63
C LEU A 255 4.81 9.03 42.28
N LEU A 256 3.62 8.77 41.72
CA LEU A 256 2.37 9.26 42.30
C LEU A 256 2.11 8.67 43.70
N PRO A 257 2.25 7.35 43.94
CA PRO A 257 2.13 6.79 45.29
C PRO A 257 3.19 7.32 46.25
N LEU A 258 4.43 7.53 45.77
CA LEU A 258 5.51 8.08 46.59
C LEU A 258 5.17 9.52 47.04
N ILE A 259 4.75 10.39 46.11
CA ILE A 259 4.33 11.76 46.41
C ILE A 259 3.13 11.76 47.36
N PHE A 260 2.17 10.86 47.15
CA PHE A 260 1.01 10.71 48.03
C PHE A 260 1.42 10.28 49.45
N LEU A 261 2.33 9.30 49.58
CA LEU A 261 2.90 8.87 50.86
C LEU A 261 3.65 10.00 51.57
N ILE A 262 4.53 10.72 50.86
CA ILE A 262 5.26 11.88 51.40
C ILE A 262 4.27 12.94 51.87
N SER A 263 3.21 13.21 51.10
CA SER A 263 2.17 14.17 51.47
C SER A 263 1.43 13.75 52.74
N ILE A 264 1.03 12.48 52.86
CA ILE A 264 0.41 11.93 54.07
C ILE A 264 1.33 12.10 55.28
N ILE A 265 2.61 11.75 55.14
CA ILE A 265 3.59 11.88 56.23
C ILE A 265 3.70 13.35 56.66
N PHE A 266 3.84 14.28 55.69
CA PHE A 266 3.98 15.70 55.98
C PHE A 266 2.73 16.30 56.67
N PHE A 267 1.53 15.95 56.19
CA PHE A 267 0.29 16.38 56.84
C PHE A 267 0.15 15.78 58.24
N THR A 268 0.51 14.51 58.44
CA THR A 268 0.39 13.84 59.74
C THR A 268 1.34 14.46 60.76
N VAL A 269 2.58 14.77 60.37
CA VAL A 269 3.54 15.49 61.24
C VAL A 269 3.01 16.89 61.58
N LYS A 270 2.51 17.64 60.59
CA LYS A 270 2.04 19.03 60.81
C LYS A 270 0.80 19.14 61.70
N TYR A 271 -0.06 18.12 61.75
CA TYR A 271 -1.30 18.15 62.55
C TYR A 271 -1.19 17.45 63.91
N LEU A 272 -0.05 16.81 64.20
CA LEU A 272 0.22 16.21 65.52
C LEU A 272 1.03 17.12 66.45
N ASP A 273 1.66 18.17 65.92
CA ASP A 273 2.27 19.27 66.67
C ASP A 273 1.27 20.44 66.87
#